data_AF-A0A3E0DSD0-F1
#
_entry.id   AF-A0A3E0DSD0-F1
#
_cell.length_a   1.000
_cell.length_b   1.000
_cell.length_c   1.000
_cell.angle_alpha   90.00
_cell.angle_beta   90.00
_cell.angle_gamma   90.00
#
_symmetry.space_group_name_H-M   'P 1'
#
loop_
_entity.id
_entity.type
_entity.pdbx_description
1 polymer ?
#
loop_
_entity_poly.entity_id
_entity_poly.type
_entity_poly.pdbx_seq_one_letter_code
_entity_poly.pdbx_strand_id
1 'polypeptide(L)'
;MSDKFSIYDSPFSDETKVLRRNSLLVSGICLFIGITGELPSKFALLGVSFSTSQQNIIGWFLVAVLAYSFLHFISNASVEIAKWVHPFLKIVSAKKIMLTRYSHAFDETDFLNIPGMVNEQDKNDMQADAFSTADWKITNKLTWLYRMIYIKLAIEIVAPVALGGWAMVQLLVLITRH
;
A
#
# COMPACT_ATOMS: atom_id res chain seq x y z
N MET A 1 -15.82 12.60 -8.18
CA MET A 1 -14.47 13.19 -8.34
C MET A 1 -14.04 12.92 -9.77
N SER A 2 -13.54 13.91 -10.50
CA SER A 2 -13.06 13.71 -11.88
C SER A 2 -11.92 12.69 -11.88
N ASP A 3 -12.14 11.51 -12.49
CA ASP A 3 -11.21 10.37 -12.67
C ASP A 3 -10.00 10.69 -13.57
N LYS A 4 -9.53 11.94 -13.56
CA LYS A 4 -8.34 12.35 -14.32
C LYS A 4 -7.11 12.12 -13.47
N PHE A 5 -6.31 11.15 -13.90
CA PHE A 5 -4.97 10.93 -13.36
C PHE A 5 -4.14 12.23 -13.43
N SER A 6 -3.53 12.61 -12.31
CA SER A 6 -2.59 13.72 -12.23
C SER A 6 -1.33 13.25 -11.52
N ILE A 7 -0.17 13.55 -12.10
CA ILE A 7 1.14 13.24 -11.51
C ILE A 7 1.42 14.13 -10.29
N TYR A 8 0.73 15.27 -10.19
CA TYR A 8 0.88 16.23 -9.09
C TYR A 8 0.02 15.90 -7.87
N ASP A 9 -0.97 15.03 -8.04
CA ASP A 9 -1.81 14.59 -6.92
C ASP A 9 -1.08 13.53 -6.11
N SER A 10 -1.07 13.70 -4.78
CA SER A 10 -0.48 12.70 -3.91
C SER A 10 -1.31 11.40 -4.00
N PRO A 11 -0.68 10.24 -4.29
CA PRO A 11 -1.38 8.97 -4.27
C PRO A 11 -1.85 8.60 -2.87
N PHE A 12 -1.27 9.22 -1.84
CA PHE A 12 -1.45 8.81 -0.46
C PHE A 12 -2.53 9.60 0.27
N SER A 13 -3.37 8.87 1.00
CA SER A 13 -4.27 9.46 1.99
C SER A 13 -3.46 10.10 3.13
N ASP A 14 -4.10 10.96 3.92
CA ASP A 14 -3.44 11.57 5.08
C ASP A 14 -3.05 10.53 6.13
N GLU A 15 -3.83 9.45 6.26
CA GLU A 15 -3.50 8.28 7.06
C GLU A 15 -2.18 7.65 6.60
N THR A 16 -2.06 7.34 5.30
CA THR A 16 -0.84 6.73 4.73
C THR A 16 0.38 7.67 4.82
N LYS A 17 0.18 8.99 4.73
CA LYS A 17 1.27 9.97 4.95
C LYS A 17 1.77 9.94 6.39
N VAL A 18 0.88 9.80 7.38
CA VAL A 18 1.26 9.64 8.79
C VAL A 18 2.00 8.33 9.01
N LEU A 19 1.50 7.22 8.44
CA LEU A 19 2.17 5.92 8.49
C LEU A 19 3.56 5.97 7.88
N ARG A 20 3.73 6.63 6.72
CA ARG A 20 5.02 6.84 6.08
C ARG A 20 6.00 7.55 7.01
N ARG A 21 5.59 8.65 7.63
CA ARG A 21 6.44 9.42 8.56
C ARG A 21 6.84 8.57 9.76
N ASN A 22 5.89 7.86 10.37
CA ASN A 22 6.14 7.03 11.54
C ASN A 22 7.07 5.86 11.19
N SER A 23 6.80 5.18 10.07
CA SER A 23 7.67 4.09 9.57
C SER A 23 9.09 4.58 9.27
N LEU A 24 9.25 5.79 8.71
CA LEU A 24 10.57 6.38 8.46
C LEU A 24 11.33 6.60 9.78
N LEU A 25 10.67 7.20 10.78
CA LEU A 25 11.27 7.44 12.10
C LEU A 25 11.69 6.14 12.78
N VAL A 26 10.80 5.15 12.83
CA VAL A 26 11.08 3.84 13.41
C VAL A 26 12.23 3.17 12.67
N SER A 27 12.23 3.19 11.34
CA SER A 27 13.31 2.62 10.54
C SER A 27 14.66 3.31 10.78
N GLY A 28 14.68 4.63 10.93
CA GLY A 28 15.89 5.39 11.25
C GLY A 28 16.46 5.03 12.62
N ILE A 29 15.59 4.89 13.63
CA ILE A 29 15.99 4.46 14.98
C ILE A 29 16.56 3.04 14.93
N CYS A 30 15.86 2.10 14.28
CA CYS A 30 16.33 0.71 14.18
C CYS A 30 17.63 0.58 13.38
N LEU A 31 17.80 1.36 12.31
CA LEU A 31 19.04 1.40 11.54
C LEU A 31 20.19 1.94 12.37
N PHE A 32 19.97 3.01 13.12
CA PHE A 32 20.97 3.56 14.04
C PHE A 32 21.42 2.53 15.06
N ILE A 33 20.47 1.85 15.73
CA ILE A 33 20.76 0.76 16.67
C ILE A 33 21.58 -0.34 15.99
N GLY A 34 21.16 -0.79 14.80
CA GLY A 34 21.86 -1.82 14.04
C GLY A 34 23.29 -1.45 13.66
N ILE A 35 23.55 -0.19 13.31
CA ILE A 35 24.90 0.32 13.01
C ILE A 35 25.76 0.39 14.26
N THR A 36 25.19 0.83 15.39
CA THR A 36 25.94 0.94 16.66
C THR A 36 26.24 -0.42 17.29
N GLY A 37 25.45 -1.45 16.98
CA GLY A 37 25.59 -2.79 17.59
C GLY A 37 25.18 -2.86 19.06
N GLU A 38 24.65 -1.76 19.63
CA GLU A 38 24.27 -1.67 21.03
C GLU A 38 22.75 -1.59 21.18
N LEU A 39 22.18 -2.56 21.90
CA LEU A 39 20.76 -2.51 22.27
C LEU A 39 20.55 -1.52 23.42
N PRO A 40 19.38 -0.87 23.50
CA PRO A 40 19.07 0.06 24.58
C PRO A 40 19.21 -0.60 25.96
N SER A 41 20.11 -0.09 26.79
CA SER A 41 20.35 -0.60 28.15
C SER A 41 19.40 -0.02 29.19
N LYS A 42 18.70 1.08 28.86
CA LYS A 42 17.72 1.75 29.71
C LYS A 42 16.59 2.36 28.89
N PHE A 43 15.38 2.29 29.42
CA PHE A 43 14.24 3.05 28.92
C PHE A 43 14.00 4.23 29.83
N ALA A 44 14.65 5.36 29.54
CA ALA A 44 14.67 6.53 30.41
C ALA A 44 13.26 7.06 30.73
N LEU A 45 12.31 6.94 29.79
CA LEU A 45 10.94 7.41 29.95
C LEU A 45 10.16 6.66 31.05
N LEU A 46 10.50 5.40 31.30
CA LEU A 46 9.84 4.53 32.28
C LEU A 46 10.73 4.25 33.50
N GLY A 47 11.94 4.81 33.54
CA GLY A 47 12.91 4.56 34.62
C GLY A 47 13.39 3.10 34.71
N VAL A 48 13.19 2.30 33.66
CA VAL A 48 13.53 0.86 33.67
C VAL A 48 14.94 0.66 33.13
N SER A 49 15.80 0.01 33.90
CA SER A 49 17.09 -0.51 33.45
C SER A 49 16.95 -1.98 33.06
N PHE A 50 17.69 -2.38 32.02
CA PHE A 50 17.59 -3.73 31.47
C PHE A 50 18.84 -4.55 31.74
N SER A 51 18.65 -5.73 32.33
CA SER A 51 19.69 -6.76 32.38
C SER A 51 19.99 -7.30 30.97
N THR A 52 21.11 -8.02 30.82
CA THR A 52 21.52 -8.59 29.53
C THR A 52 20.45 -9.49 28.90
N SER A 53 19.68 -10.24 29.71
CA SER A 53 18.58 -11.06 29.20
C SER A 53 17.38 -10.23 28.74
N GLN A 54 17.08 -9.12 29.42
CA GLN A 54 16.01 -8.19 29.04
C GLN A 54 16.35 -7.38 27.78
N GLN A 55 17.63 -7.06 27.56
CA GLN A 55 18.08 -6.39 26.33
C GLN A 55 17.77 -7.22 25.08
N ASN A 56 17.98 -8.54 25.12
CA ASN A 56 17.62 -9.43 24.01
C ASN A 56 16.11 -9.37 23.70
N ILE A 57 15.26 -9.38 24.74
CA ILE A 57 13.80 -9.27 24.59
C ILE A 57 13.42 -7.93 23.93
N ILE A 58 14.09 -6.84 24.29
CA ILE A 58 13.87 -5.53 23.68
C ILE A 58 14.30 -5.50 22.22
N GLY A 59 15.39 -6.16 21.87
CA GLY A 59 15.81 -6.33 20.48
C GLY A 59 14.69 -6.96 19.64
N TRP A 60 14.13 -8.07 20.11
CA TRP A 60 12.98 -8.72 19.45
C TRP A 60 11.72 -7.86 19.41
N PHE A 61 11.46 -7.10 20.48
CA PHE A 61 10.36 -6.13 20.50
C PHE A 61 10.53 -5.04 19.44
N LEU A 62 11.73 -4.46 19.30
CA LEU A 62 12.04 -3.45 18.29
C LEU A 62 11.88 -4.01 16.88
N VAL A 63 12.34 -5.24 16.64
CA VAL A 63 12.13 -5.94 15.36
C VAL A 63 10.64 -6.12 15.07
N ALA A 64 9.84 -6.51 16.07
CA ALA A 64 8.39 -6.66 15.91
C ALA A 64 7.69 -5.33 15.59
N VAL A 65 8.05 -4.24 16.28
CA VAL A 65 7.50 -2.89 16.00
C VAL A 65 7.90 -2.39 14.62
N LEU A 66 9.15 -2.62 14.20
CA LEU A 66 9.63 -2.28 12.86
C LEU A 66 8.86 -3.07 11.80
N ALA A 67 8.74 -4.39 11.97
CA ALA A 67 8.02 -5.26 11.04
C ALA A 67 6.54 -4.87 10.93
N TYR A 68 5.88 -4.61 12.07
CA TYR A 68 4.51 -4.11 12.09
C TYR A 68 4.38 -2.79 11.32
N SER A 69 5.22 -1.79 11.63
CA SER A 69 5.16 -0.47 11.00
C SER A 69 5.41 -0.55 9.50
N PHE A 70 6.38 -1.38 9.08
CA PHE A 70 6.71 -1.61 7.68
C PHE A 70 5.56 -2.29 6.93
N LEU A 71 5.00 -3.36 7.48
CA LEU A 71 3.90 -4.10 6.86
C LEU A 71 2.61 -3.26 6.82
N HIS A 72 2.36 -2.44 7.85
CA HIS A 72 1.21 -1.54 7.88
C HIS A 72 1.32 -0.46 6.82
N PHE A 73 2.50 0.14 6.66
CA PHE A 73 2.76 1.11 5.60
C PHE A 73 2.65 0.48 4.21
N ILE A 74 3.32 -0.64 3.95
CA ILE A 74 3.35 -1.23 2.60
C ILE A 74 1.97 -1.71 2.16
N SER A 75 1.15 -2.24 3.06
CA SER A 75 -0.19 -2.72 2.73
C SER A 75 -1.12 -1.57 2.35
N ASN A 76 -1.07 -0.45 3.07
CA ASN A 76 -1.82 0.76 2.73
C ASN A 76 -1.32 1.42 1.44
N ALA A 77 -0.01 1.66 1.35
CA ALA A 77 0.60 2.33 0.21
C ALA A 77 0.38 1.55 -1.10
N SER A 78 0.45 0.21 -1.06
CA SER A 78 0.27 -0.64 -2.25
C SER A 78 -1.13 -0.51 -2.86
N VAL A 79 -2.18 -0.51 -2.03
CA VAL A 79 -3.57 -0.39 -2.50
C VAL A 79 -3.83 1.02 -3.06
N GLU A 80 -3.31 2.05 -2.39
CA GLU A 80 -3.46 3.44 -2.83
C GLU A 80 -2.71 3.73 -4.14
N ILE A 81 -1.47 3.23 -4.27
CA ILE A 81 -0.72 3.30 -5.53
C ILE A 81 -1.46 2.56 -6.65
N ALA A 82 -2.01 1.37 -6.39
CA ALA A 82 -2.78 0.65 -7.39
C ALA A 82 -3.97 1.48 -7.90
N LYS A 83 -4.74 2.09 -7.00
CA LYS A 83 -5.87 2.96 -7.35
C LYS A 83 -5.43 4.20 -8.12
N TRP A 84 -4.33 4.83 -7.71
CA TRP A 84 -3.80 6.02 -8.36
C TRP A 84 -3.28 5.74 -9.77
N VAL A 85 -2.56 4.63 -9.98
CA VAL A 85 -1.97 4.26 -11.28
C VAL A 85 -2.99 3.61 -12.23
N HIS A 86 -4.07 3.01 -11.70
CA HIS A 86 -5.11 2.36 -12.50
C HIS A 86 -5.63 3.20 -13.67
N PRO A 87 -6.15 4.44 -13.49
CA PRO A 87 -6.72 5.22 -14.58
C PRO A 87 -5.70 5.49 -15.69
N PHE A 88 -4.45 5.78 -15.34
CA PHE A 88 -3.38 5.98 -16.31
C PHE A 88 -3.12 4.72 -17.16
N LEU A 89 -2.93 3.57 -16.50
CA LEU A 89 -2.69 2.32 -17.22
C LEU A 89 -3.89 1.88 -18.04
N LYS A 90 -5.11 2.14 -17.56
CA LYS A 90 -6.35 1.87 -18.29
C LYS A 90 -6.39 2.66 -19.58
N ILE A 91 -6.12 3.97 -19.54
CA ILE A 91 -6.10 4.83 -20.75
C ILE A 91 -5.04 4.35 -21.75
N VAL A 92 -3.82 4.08 -21.28
CA VAL A 92 -2.74 3.59 -22.16
C VAL A 92 -3.08 2.25 -22.79
N SER A 93 -3.64 1.32 -22.01
CA SER A 93 -4.05 0.00 -22.51
C SER A 93 -5.26 0.10 -23.45
N ALA A 94 -6.24 0.97 -23.16
CA ALA A 94 -7.41 1.20 -23.99
C ALA A 94 -7.00 1.78 -25.34
N LYS A 95 -6.12 2.81 -25.36
CA LYS A 95 -5.54 3.36 -26.59
C LYS A 95 -4.85 2.28 -27.41
N LYS A 96 -4.04 1.43 -26.78
CA LYS A 96 -3.37 0.33 -27.47
C LYS A 96 -4.38 -0.65 -28.09
N ILE A 97 -5.44 -1.00 -27.37
CA ILE A 97 -6.49 -1.90 -27.88
C ILE A 97 -7.23 -1.27 -29.05
N MET A 98 -7.61 0.01 -28.96
CA MET A 98 -8.26 0.75 -30.05
C MET A 98 -7.41 0.73 -31.33
N LEU A 99 -6.13 1.09 -31.22
CA LEU A 99 -5.22 1.12 -32.35
C LEU A 99 -4.91 -0.27 -32.95
N THR A 100 -4.93 -1.34 -32.15
CA THR A 100 -4.61 -2.69 -32.65
C THR A 100 -5.82 -3.50 -33.11
N ARG A 101 -6.94 -3.43 -32.37
CA ARG A 101 -8.14 -4.28 -32.58
C ARG A 101 -9.17 -3.58 -33.45
N TYR A 102 -9.22 -2.26 -33.37
CA TYR A 102 -10.17 -1.40 -34.09
C TYR A 102 -9.44 -0.42 -35.01
N SER A 103 -8.31 -0.84 -35.61
CA SER A 103 -7.49 -0.02 -36.51
C SER A 103 -8.24 0.51 -37.74
N HIS A 104 -9.37 -0.12 -38.10
CA HIS A 104 -10.27 0.34 -39.16
C HIS A 104 -11.16 1.52 -38.73
N ALA A 105 -11.32 1.74 -37.42
CA ALA A 105 -12.16 2.77 -36.83
C ALA A 105 -11.35 3.84 -36.07
N PHE A 106 -10.13 3.53 -35.63
CA PHE A 106 -9.26 4.42 -34.86
C PHE A 106 -7.84 4.47 -35.45
N ASP A 107 -7.34 5.70 -35.65
CA ASP A 107 -5.95 6.00 -36.01
C ASP A 107 -5.27 6.89 -34.94
N GLU A 108 -3.94 7.05 -34.99
CA GLU A 108 -3.19 7.92 -34.09
C GLU A 108 -3.68 9.38 -34.12
N THR A 109 -4.21 9.82 -35.26
CA THR A 109 -4.76 11.16 -35.49
C THR A 109 -6.13 11.40 -34.84
N ASP A 110 -6.91 10.34 -34.57
CA ASP A 110 -8.22 10.43 -33.90
C ASP A 110 -8.12 10.92 -32.44
N PHE A 111 -6.91 10.96 -31.88
CA PHE A 111 -6.65 11.46 -30.53
C PHE A 111 -6.16 12.93 -30.50
N LEU A 112 -6.06 13.60 -31.66
CA LEU A 112 -5.51 14.96 -31.81
C LEU A 112 -6.48 16.00 -32.42
N ASN A 113 -7.43 15.61 -33.26
CA ASN A 113 -8.53 16.43 -33.80
C ASN A 113 -9.34 15.55 -34.76
N ILE A 114 -10.68 15.63 -34.78
CA ILE A 114 -11.48 14.92 -35.80
C ILE A 114 -12.54 15.88 -36.36
N PRO A 115 -12.71 15.94 -37.68
CA PRO A 115 -14.01 15.50 -38.18
C PRO A 115 -13.90 14.59 -39.40
N GLY A 116 -14.73 13.55 -39.39
CA GLY A 116 -15.03 12.69 -40.52
C GLY A 116 -16.25 11.83 -40.19
N MET A 117 -17.22 11.77 -41.11
CA MET A 117 -18.51 11.07 -40.93
C MET A 117 -18.28 9.57 -40.73
N VAL A 118 -18.19 9.16 -39.47
CA VAL A 118 -18.29 7.76 -39.05
C VAL A 118 -19.53 7.65 -38.16
N ASN A 119 -20.29 6.58 -38.30
CA ASN A 119 -21.46 6.29 -37.46
C ASN A 119 -21.03 6.34 -35.98
N GLU A 120 -21.39 7.42 -35.29
CA GLU A 120 -20.88 7.72 -33.93
C GLU A 120 -21.23 6.62 -32.93
N GLN A 121 -22.33 5.90 -33.16
CA GLN A 121 -22.78 4.78 -32.33
C GLN A 121 -21.78 3.61 -32.33
N ASP A 122 -21.33 3.18 -33.51
CA ASP A 122 -20.42 2.03 -33.64
C ASP A 122 -19.03 2.34 -33.04
N LYS A 123 -18.56 3.58 -33.19
CA LYS A 123 -17.30 4.04 -32.55
C LYS A 123 -17.41 4.05 -31.03
N ASN A 124 -18.54 4.49 -30.48
CA ASN A 124 -18.77 4.51 -29.04
C ASN A 124 -18.78 3.09 -28.45
N ASP A 125 -19.39 2.13 -29.15
CA ASP A 125 -19.43 0.74 -28.71
C ASP A 125 -18.03 0.08 -28.74
N MET A 126 -17.25 0.34 -29.78
CA MET A 126 -15.85 -0.13 -29.87
C MET A 126 -14.96 0.50 -28.80
N GLN A 127 -15.17 1.79 -28.51
CA GLN A 127 -14.46 2.49 -27.45
C GLN A 127 -14.82 1.90 -26.07
N ALA A 128 -16.10 1.62 -25.82
CA ALA A 128 -16.57 0.99 -24.58
C ALA A 128 -15.98 -0.43 -24.38
N ASP A 129 -15.94 -1.26 -25.43
CA ASP A 129 -15.29 -2.58 -25.37
C ASP A 129 -13.80 -2.47 -25.06
N ALA A 130 -13.09 -1.55 -25.72
CA ALA A 130 -11.67 -1.33 -25.47
C ALA A 130 -11.39 -0.87 -24.03
N PHE A 131 -12.24 -0.01 -23.47
CA PHE A 131 -12.14 0.40 -22.07
C PHE A 131 -12.45 -0.74 -21.09
N SER A 132 -13.47 -1.56 -21.36
CA SER A 132 -13.81 -2.74 -20.55
C SER A 132 -12.67 -3.78 -20.55
N THR A 133 -12.14 -4.09 -21.73
CA THR A 133 -11.03 -5.03 -21.88
C THR A 133 -9.75 -4.52 -21.22
N ALA A 134 -9.47 -3.21 -21.34
CA ALA A 134 -8.36 -2.57 -20.64
C ALA A 134 -8.54 -2.65 -19.12
N ASP A 135 -9.73 -2.36 -18.62
CA ASP A 135 -10.07 -2.40 -17.19
C ASP A 135 -9.82 -3.79 -16.60
N TRP A 136 -10.31 -4.84 -17.26
CA TRP A 136 -10.08 -6.22 -16.84
C TRP A 136 -8.58 -6.58 -16.83
N LYS A 137 -7.85 -6.22 -17.88
CA LYS A 137 -6.42 -6.51 -18.01
C LYS A 137 -5.58 -5.79 -16.94
N ILE A 138 -5.90 -4.53 -16.66
CA ILE A 138 -5.20 -3.73 -15.65
C ILE A 138 -5.55 -4.23 -14.24
N THR A 139 -6.82 -4.53 -13.98
CA THR A 139 -7.26 -5.15 -12.73
C THR A 139 -6.48 -6.43 -12.47
N ASN A 140 -6.37 -7.31 -13.47
CA ASN A 140 -5.63 -8.56 -13.32
C ASN A 140 -4.13 -8.33 -13.06
N LYS A 141 -3.51 -7.35 -13.74
CA LYS A 141 -2.09 -6.98 -13.54
C LYS A 141 -1.82 -6.39 -12.15
N LEU A 142 -2.75 -5.59 -11.62
CA LEU A 142 -2.65 -4.94 -10.31
C LEU A 142 -3.19 -5.82 -9.17
N THR A 143 -3.69 -7.04 -9.46
CA THR A 143 -4.29 -7.94 -8.48
C THR A 143 -3.43 -8.12 -7.23
N TRP A 144 -2.11 -8.26 -7.40
CA TRP A 144 -1.21 -8.46 -6.26
C TRP A 144 -1.20 -7.26 -5.31
N LEU A 145 -1.24 -6.02 -5.83
CA LEU A 145 -1.34 -4.81 -5.04
C LEU A 145 -2.69 -4.71 -4.34
N TYR A 146 -3.78 -5.07 -5.05
CA TYR A 146 -5.11 -5.08 -4.44
C TYR A 146 -5.22 -6.13 -3.33
N ARG A 147 -4.58 -7.30 -3.49
CA ARG A 147 -4.52 -8.35 -2.45
C ARG A 147 -3.81 -7.89 -1.18
N MET A 148 -3.02 -6.82 -1.20
CA MET A 148 -2.45 -6.24 0.02
C MET A 148 -3.53 -5.73 1.00
N ILE A 149 -4.78 -5.57 0.55
CA ILE A 149 -5.91 -5.28 1.44
C ILE A 149 -6.10 -6.36 2.51
N TYR A 150 -5.82 -7.63 2.20
CA TYR A 150 -5.94 -8.73 3.16
C TYR A 150 -4.86 -8.64 4.24
N ILE A 151 -3.65 -8.20 3.85
CA ILE A 151 -2.57 -7.93 4.79
C ILE A 151 -2.93 -6.72 5.67
N LYS A 152 -3.48 -5.65 5.08
CA LYS A 152 -4.00 -4.50 5.85
C LYS A 152 -5.00 -4.95 6.91
N LEU A 153 -6.02 -5.72 6.52
CA LEU A 153 -7.04 -6.24 7.42
C LEU A 153 -6.45 -7.12 8.52
N ALA A 154 -5.49 -8.00 8.19
CA ALA A 154 -4.81 -8.82 9.18
C ALA A 154 -4.03 -7.96 10.19
N ILE A 155 -3.36 -6.91 9.74
CA ILE A 155 -2.56 -6.02 10.60
C ILE A 155 -3.44 -5.12 11.46
N GLU A 156 -4.57 -4.64 10.95
CA GLU A 156 -5.43 -3.70 11.69
C GLU A 156 -6.38 -4.39 12.65
N ILE A 157 -6.75 -5.64 12.38
CA ILE A 157 -7.75 -6.37 13.16
C ILE A 157 -7.08 -7.51 13.93
N VAL A 158 -6.42 -8.43 13.23
CA VAL A 158 -5.93 -9.67 13.83
C VAL A 158 -4.75 -9.40 14.76
N ALA A 159 -3.79 -8.58 14.34
CA ALA A 159 -2.60 -8.31 15.15
C ALA A 159 -2.91 -7.62 16.50
N PRO A 160 -3.71 -6.53 16.57
CA PRO A 160 -4.06 -5.89 17.84
C PRO A 160 -4.85 -6.81 18.76
N VAL A 161 -5.78 -7.61 18.22
CA VAL A 161 -6.58 -8.56 19.01
C VAL A 161 -5.70 -9.67 19.57
N ALA A 162 -4.84 -10.26 18.75
CA ALA A 162 -3.94 -11.33 19.17
C ALA A 162 -2.89 -10.84 20.19
N LEU A 163 -2.23 -9.73 19.91
CA LEU A 163 -1.22 -9.14 20.81
C LEU A 163 -1.87 -8.64 22.11
N GLY A 164 -3.03 -8.00 22.04
CA GLY A 164 -3.79 -7.55 23.20
C GLY A 164 -4.21 -8.72 24.09
N GLY A 165 -4.81 -9.76 23.51
CA GLY A 165 -5.19 -10.97 24.23
C GLY A 165 -3.98 -11.66 24.87
N TRP A 166 -2.88 -11.82 24.14
CA TRP A 166 -1.65 -12.39 24.67
C TRP A 166 -1.09 -11.56 25.83
N ALA A 167 -1.02 -10.23 25.67
CA ALA A 167 -0.53 -9.33 26.71
C ALA A 167 -1.36 -9.42 27.99
N MET A 168 -2.69 -9.49 27.88
CA MET A 168 -3.58 -9.68 29.03
C MET A 168 -3.30 -11.00 29.75
N VAL A 169 -3.12 -12.11 29.01
CA VAL A 169 -2.79 -13.42 29.61
C VAL A 169 -1.46 -13.37 30.33
N GLN A 170 -0.42 -12.77 29.73
CA GLN A 170 0.89 -12.63 30.38
C GLN A 170 0.82 -11.79 31.65
N LEU A 171 0.04 -10.70 31.64
CA LEU A 171 -0.17 -9.87 32.82
C LEU A 171 -0.88 -10.65 33.94
N LEU A 172 -1.92 -11.41 33.61
CA LEU A 172 -2.65 -12.25 34.58
C LEU A 172 -1.75 -13.32 35.20
N VAL A 173 -0.93 -13.99 34.39
CA VAL A 173 0.05 -14.99 34.87
C VAL A 173 1.07 -14.32 35.79
N LEU A 174 1.54 -13.12 35.47
CA LEU A 174 2.47 -12.39 36.32
C LEU A 174 1.84 -12.01 37.67
N ILE A 175 0.61 -11.50 37.66
CA ILE A 175 -0.12 -11.12 38.88
C ILE A 175 -0.40 -12.34 39.77
N THR A 176 -0.77 -13.48 39.19
CA THR A 176 -1.11 -14.70 39.96
C THR A 176 0.09 -15.47 40.50
N ARG A 177 1.30 -15.21 39.98
CA ARG A 177 2.55 -15.81 40.46
C ARG A 177 3.25 -15.02 41.56
N HIS A 178 2.77 -13.81 41.85
CA HIS A 178 3.19 -12.96 42.97
C HIS A 178 2.13 -12.97 44.06
#